data_AF-A0A2A4X4Z4-F1
#
_entry.id   AF-A0A2A4X4Z4-F1
#
_cell.length_a   1.000
_cell.length_b   1.000
_cell.length_c   1.000
_cell.angle_alpha   90.00
_cell.angle_beta   90.00
_cell.angle_gamma   90.00
#
_symmetry.space_group_name_H-M   'P 1'
#
loop_
_entity.id
_entity.type
_entity.pdbx_description
1 polymer ?
#
loop_
_entity_poly.entity_id
_entity_poly.type
_entity_poly.pdbx_seq_one_letter_code
_entity_poly.pdbx_strand_id
1 'polypeptide(L)'
;MNVVKKIPPYLLSFFIYTFVAHVIFFALPFAPSVNKKKPMKASPMLMVVEECLYKKVLVKTPISKEVLVKKTAVKNIVRPKKIQNVKPKKMIRNTAHHTLHTPSLIKNIHSQAIKKQPLKALSPAFSYEERIASIMQHALKLPNYGEVKVTITLHCSGKVTDITVLCSQNNENKSYLLESIPTLSFPPFEEGESKSFETFTFNFFNS
;
A
#
# COMPACT_ATOMS: atom_id res chain seq x y z
N MET A 1 -20.06 53.67 -32.76
CA MET A 1 -20.45 53.70 -31.34
C MET A 1 -19.57 52.71 -30.58
N ASN A 2 -18.62 53.20 -29.79
CA ASN A 2 -17.68 52.33 -29.05
C ASN A 2 -18.33 51.89 -27.73
N VAL A 3 -18.73 50.62 -27.67
CA VAL A 3 -19.26 50.01 -26.44
C VAL A 3 -18.09 49.58 -25.57
N VAL A 4 -17.66 50.47 -24.68
CA VAL A 4 -16.66 50.13 -23.64
C VAL A 4 -17.34 49.22 -22.62
N LYS A 5 -17.08 47.91 -22.70
CA LYS A 5 -17.57 46.94 -21.73
C LYS A 5 -16.87 47.18 -20.38
N LYS A 6 -17.66 47.62 -19.39
CA LYS A 6 -17.22 47.87 -18.02
C LYS A 6 -16.86 46.52 -17.39
N ILE A 7 -15.57 46.31 -17.11
CA ILE A 7 -15.09 45.09 -16.47
C ILE A 7 -15.50 45.14 -14.99
N PRO A 8 -16.15 44.09 -14.47
CA PRO A 8 -16.55 44.06 -13.08
C PRO A 8 -15.33 43.97 -12.13
N PRO A 9 -15.38 44.67 -10.98
CA PRO A 9 -14.22 44.86 -10.10
C PRO A 9 -13.66 43.56 -9.49
N TYR A 10 -14.47 42.50 -9.42
CA TYR A 10 -14.05 41.20 -8.88
C TYR A 10 -13.12 40.40 -9.81
N LEU A 11 -13.07 40.72 -11.12
CA LEU A 11 -12.12 40.07 -12.02
C LEU A 11 -10.69 40.56 -11.77
N LEU A 12 -10.52 41.85 -11.43
CA LEU A 12 -9.19 42.41 -11.16
C LEU A 12 -8.56 41.79 -9.89
N SER A 13 -9.36 41.56 -8.84
CA SER A 13 -8.87 40.96 -7.59
C SER A 13 -8.43 39.51 -7.79
N PHE A 14 -9.11 38.75 -8.67
CA PHE A 14 -8.74 37.37 -8.98
C PHE A 14 -7.36 37.28 -9.63
N PHE A 15 -7.06 38.14 -10.61
CA PHE A 15 -5.76 38.16 -11.29
C PHE A 15 -4.60 38.51 -10.35
N ILE A 16 -4.80 39.47 -9.44
CA ILE A 16 -3.78 39.85 -8.46
C ILE A 16 -3.48 38.69 -7.50
N TYR A 17 -4.50 37.97 -7.02
CA TYR A 17 -4.32 36.85 -6.09
C TYR A 17 -3.58 35.68 -6.73
N THR A 18 -3.90 35.33 -7.98
CA THR A 18 -3.18 34.28 -8.72
C THR A 18 -1.73 34.63 -8.98
N PHE A 19 -1.43 35.90 -9.26
CA PHE A 19 -0.06 36.34 -9.53
C PHE A 19 0.80 36.31 -8.27
N VAL A 20 0.27 36.79 -7.13
CA VAL A 20 0.98 36.74 -5.84
C VAL A 20 1.23 35.30 -5.38
N ALA A 21 0.27 34.39 -5.56
CA ALA A 21 0.45 32.98 -5.21
C ALA A 21 1.55 32.28 -6.03
N HIS A 22 1.67 32.60 -7.33
CA HIS A 22 2.74 32.07 -8.16
C HIS A 22 4.13 32.62 -7.77
N VAL A 23 4.23 33.90 -7.44
CA VAL A 23 5.52 34.50 -7.02
C VAL A 23 6.01 33.91 -5.70
N ILE A 24 5.11 33.64 -4.73
CA ILE A 24 5.48 33.02 -3.45
C ILE A 24 5.93 31.56 -3.64
N PHE A 25 5.27 30.80 -4.52
CA PHE A 25 5.60 29.39 -4.73
C PHE A 25 6.98 29.20 -5.39
N PHE A 26 7.40 30.13 -6.26
CA PHE A 26 8.70 30.05 -6.94
C PHE A 26 9.88 30.62 -6.12
N ALA A 27 9.62 31.37 -5.05
CA ALA A 27 10.67 32.00 -4.25
C ALA A 27 11.20 31.13 -3.09
N LEU A 28 10.63 29.94 -2.85
CA LEU A 28 11.10 29.06 -1.78
C LEU A 28 12.27 28.18 -2.28
N PRO A 29 13.50 28.38 -1.79
CA PRO A 29 14.63 27.54 -2.14
C PRO A 29 14.37 26.12 -1.64
N PHE A 30 14.26 25.18 -2.58
CA PHE A 30 14.25 23.75 -2.31
C PHE A 30 15.56 23.39 -1.60
N ALA A 31 15.50 23.27 -0.28
CA ALA A 31 16.62 22.80 0.52
C ALA A 31 16.89 21.33 0.13
N PRO A 32 18.10 20.98 -0.34
CA PRO A 32 18.43 19.60 -0.65
C PRO A 32 18.41 18.79 0.65
N SER A 33 17.49 17.82 0.70
CA SER A 33 17.38 16.86 1.80
C SER A 33 18.64 15.99 1.84
N VAL A 34 19.61 16.39 2.67
CA VAL A 34 20.82 15.61 2.95
C VAL A 34 20.40 14.38 3.76
N ASN A 35 20.15 13.31 3.03
CA ASN A 35 19.78 12.00 3.58
C ASN A 35 21.00 11.39 4.27
N LYS A 36 21.18 11.72 5.56
CA LYS A 36 22.20 11.13 6.42
C LYS A 36 21.81 9.67 6.69
N LYS A 37 22.36 8.76 5.88
CA LYS A 37 22.32 7.31 6.14
C LYS A 37 22.92 7.03 7.51
N LYS A 38 22.04 6.78 8.48
CA LYS A 38 22.40 6.28 9.82
C LYS A 38 22.99 4.88 9.67
N PRO A 39 24.18 4.58 10.22
CA PRO A 39 24.68 3.22 10.24
C PRO A 39 23.77 2.36 11.13
N MET A 40 23.16 1.32 10.54
CA MET A 40 22.41 0.30 11.27
C MET A 40 23.38 -0.42 12.21
N LYS A 41 23.21 -0.17 13.52
CA LYS A 41 23.70 -1.08 14.56
C LYS A 41 22.93 -2.39 14.41
N ALA A 42 23.65 -3.49 14.28
CA ALA A 42 23.10 -4.83 14.40
C ALA A 42 22.55 -4.99 15.82
N SER A 43 21.23 -4.88 15.97
CA SER A 43 20.54 -5.31 17.17
C SER A 43 20.39 -6.83 17.13
N PRO A 44 20.56 -7.52 18.26
CA PRO A 44 20.27 -8.95 18.34
C PRO A 44 18.80 -9.19 18.01
N MET A 45 18.59 -10.19 17.16
CA MET A 45 17.30 -10.67 16.69
C MET A 45 16.53 -11.26 17.88
N LEU A 46 15.79 -10.41 18.60
CA LEU A 46 14.74 -10.87 19.50
C LEU A 46 13.55 -11.27 18.63
N MET A 47 13.22 -12.56 18.65
CA MET A 47 11.94 -13.05 18.15
C MET A 47 10.83 -12.40 18.96
N VAL A 48 10.32 -11.27 18.49
CA VAL A 48 9.06 -10.71 18.96
C VAL A 48 7.98 -11.52 18.26
N VAL A 49 7.49 -12.54 18.98
CA VAL A 49 6.14 -13.04 18.77
C VAL A 49 5.23 -11.86 19.10
N GLU A 50 4.80 -11.11 18.07
CA GLU A 50 3.71 -10.16 18.22
C GLU A 50 2.43 -10.98 18.42
N GLU A 51 2.15 -11.29 19.68
CA GLU A 51 0.79 -11.59 20.09
C GLU A 51 -0.08 -10.41 19.65
N CYS A 52 -0.99 -10.63 18.71
CA CYS A 52 -2.08 -9.72 18.37
C CYS A 52 -3.03 -9.64 19.58
N LEU A 53 -2.58 -8.96 20.62
CA LEU A 53 -3.28 -8.85 21.89
C LEU A 53 -4.34 -7.75 21.71
N TYR A 54 -5.57 -8.21 21.58
CA TYR A 54 -6.79 -7.41 21.51
C TYR A 54 -6.90 -6.51 22.76
N LYS A 55 -6.40 -5.28 22.69
CA LYS A 55 -6.46 -4.31 23.80
C LYS A 55 -7.83 -3.63 23.79
N LYS A 56 -8.73 -4.10 24.67
CA LYS A 56 -9.88 -3.31 25.13
C LYS A 56 -9.35 -2.00 25.71
N VAL A 57 -9.81 -0.89 25.14
CA VAL A 57 -9.53 0.46 25.61
C VAL A 57 -10.14 0.61 27.02
N LEU A 58 -9.28 0.66 28.04
CA LEU A 58 -9.61 1.34 29.28
C LEU A 58 -8.60 2.48 29.47
N VAL A 59 -9.15 3.68 29.40
CA VAL A 59 -8.53 4.97 29.67
C VAL A 59 -7.94 4.99 31.09
N LYS A 60 -6.67 5.40 31.23
CA LYS A 60 -6.19 6.40 32.21
C LYS A 60 -4.72 6.78 31.98
N THR A 61 -4.48 8.07 32.22
CA THR A 61 -3.29 8.95 32.17
C THR A 61 -1.90 8.34 32.47
N PRO A 62 -0.81 9.04 32.08
CA PRO A 62 0.03 9.60 33.13
C PRO A 62 0.74 10.95 32.85
N ILE A 63 1.01 11.62 33.97
CA ILE A 63 1.83 12.81 34.19
C ILE A 63 3.32 12.41 34.31
N SER A 64 4.18 13.15 33.60
CA SER A 64 5.53 13.64 33.93
C SER A 64 6.59 12.70 34.55
N LYS A 65 7.79 12.63 33.93
CA LYS A 65 9.00 13.40 34.33
C LYS A 65 10.25 12.99 33.52
N GLU A 66 11.07 14.00 33.27
CA GLU A 66 12.41 13.97 32.68
C GLU A 66 13.36 12.99 33.39
N VAL A 67 14.20 12.30 32.61
CA VAL A 67 15.56 11.95 33.07
C VAL A 67 16.56 12.10 31.91
N LEU A 68 17.43 13.09 32.08
CA LEU A 68 18.66 13.38 31.36
C LEU A 68 19.72 12.30 31.64
N VAL A 69 20.20 11.59 30.60
CA VAL A 69 21.45 10.81 30.70
C VAL A 69 22.34 11.07 29.49
N LYS A 70 23.40 11.84 29.75
CA LYS A 70 24.64 11.91 28.98
C LYS A 70 25.25 10.52 28.85
N LYS A 71 25.86 10.15 27.71
CA LYS A 71 27.22 9.57 27.68
C LYS A 71 27.78 9.21 26.29
N THR A 72 28.99 9.73 26.11
CA THR A 72 30.21 9.16 25.50
C THR A 72 30.27 8.80 24.01
N ALA A 73 31.15 9.56 23.35
CA ALA A 73 31.80 9.21 22.11
C ALA A 73 32.75 8.00 22.29
N VAL A 74 32.69 7.05 21.37
CA VAL A 74 33.72 6.01 21.19
C VAL A 74 34.10 5.98 19.71
N LYS A 75 35.36 6.31 19.43
CA LYS A 75 36.08 6.08 18.17
C LYS A 75 36.56 4.63 18.14
N ASN A 76 36.47 3.96 16.98
CA ASN A 76 37.35 2.89 16.46
C ASN A 76 36.74 2.41 15.13
N ILE A 77 37.27 2.75 13.95
CA ILE A 77 38.43 2.17 13.25
C ILE A 77 38.40 0.64 13.21
N VAL A 78 37.77 0.05 12.17
CA VAL A 78 38.20 -1.25 11.60
C VAL A 78 38.02 -1.21 10.07
N ARG A 79 39.04 -1.73 9.39
CA ARG A 79 39.36 -1.66 7.95
C ARG A 79 38.48 -2.57 7.06
N PRO A 80 38.39 -2.30 5.75
CA PRO A 80 37.61 -3.10 4.79
C PRO A 80 38.25 -4.48 4.50
N LYS A 81 37.44 -5.54 4.58
CA LYS A 81 37.79 -6.88 4.08
C LYS A 81 37.54 -6.97 2.57
N LYS A 82 38.58 -7.35 1.86
CA LYS A 82 38.66 -7.65 0.42
C LYS A 82 37.75 -8.87 0.13
N ILE A 83 36.67 -8.67 -0.64
CA ILE A 83 35.82 -9.77 -1.12
C ILE A 83 36.50 -10.37 -2.36
N GLN A 84 36.86 -11.64 -2.27
CA GLN A 84 37.44 -12.42 -3.35
C GLN A 84 36.35 -12.86 -4.35
N ASN A 85 36.70 -12.76 -5.62
CA ASN A 85 35.97 -13.30 -6.77
C ASN A 85 35.69 -14.80 -6.61
N VAL A 86 34.41 -15.18 -6.57
CA VAL A 86 33.97 -16.56 -6.72
C VAL A 86 33.53 -16.78 -8.16
N LYS A 87 34.17 -17.73 -8.84
CA LYS A 87 33.88 -18.17 -10.21
C LYS A 87 32.49 -18.80 -10.31
N PRO A 88 31.74 -18.58 -11.40
CA PRO A 88 30.47 -19.25 -11.64
C PRO A 88 30.69 -20.73 -11.99
N LYS A 89 30.29 -21.64 -11.10
CA LYS A 89 30.20 -23.07 -11.38
C LYS A 89 28.88 -23.33 -12.11
N LYS A 90 28.95 -23.44 -13.43
CA LYS A 90 27.89 -24.08 -14.25
C LYS A 90 27.80 -25.54 -13.83
N MET A 91 26.64 -25.99 -13.36
CA MET A 91 26.36 -27.41 -13.33
C MET A 91 24.86 -27.72 -13.41
N ILE A 92 24.50 -28.21 -14.60
CA ILE A 92 23.65 -29.37 -14.88
C ILE A 92 22.17 -29.29 -14.46
N ARG A 93 21.35 -29.16 -15.53
CA ARG A 93 19.95 -29.56 -15.63
C ARG A 93 19.79 -31.01 -15.17
N ASN A 94 18.89 -31.26 -14.22
CA ASN A 94 18.24 -32.56 -14.09
C ASN A 94 16.72 -32.37 -14.11
N THR A 95 16.16 -32.79 -15.23
CA THR A 95 14.76 -33.03 -15.53
C THR A 95 14.26 -34.16 -14.63
N ALA A 96 13.25 -33.88 -13.81
CA ALA A 96 12.47 -34.93 -13.14
C ALA A 96 10.99 -34.64 -13.40
N HIS A 97 10.37 -35.55 -14.15
CA HIS A 97 8.96 -35.58 -14.47
C HIS A 97 8.15 -35.78 -13.19
N HIS A 98 7.51 -34.74 -12.67
CA HIS A 98 6.42 -34.91 -11.73
C HIS A 98 5.11 -35.03 -12.52
N THR A 99 4.62 -36.26 -12.53
CA THR A 99 3.32 -36.70 -13.00
C THR A 99 2.23 -35.81 -12.42
N LEU A 100 1.58 -35.05 -13.31
CA LEU A 100 0.36 -34.30 -13.05
C LEU A 100 -0.75 -35.26 -12.62
N HIS A 101 -0.93 -35.41 -11.31
CA HIS A 101 -2.11 -36.00 -10.73
C HIS A 101 -3.26 -35.01 -10.92
N THR A 102 -4.06 -35.20 -11.97
CA THR A 102 -5.33 -34.49 -12.15
C THR A 102 -6.32 -34.96 -11.08
N PRO A 103 -6.77 -34.10 -10.14
CA PRO A 103 -7.80 -34.49 -9.20
C PRO A 103 -9.13 -34.70 -9.92
N SER A 104 -9.73 -35.85 -9.61
CA SER A 104 -11.02 -36.32 -10.10
C SER A 104 -12.13 -35.31 -9.89
N LEU A 105 -12.94 -35.18 -10.94
CA LEU A 105 -14.24 -34.53 -11.06
C LEU A 105 -15.03 -34.46 -9.74
N ILE A 106 -15.14 -33.27 -9.15
CA ILE A 106 -16.05 -33.00 -8.03
C ILE A 106 -17.49 -33.12 -8.56
N LYS A 107 -18.16 -34.23 -8.23
CA LYS A 107 -19.48 -34.58 -8.78
C LYS A 107 -20.67 -33.94 -8.08
N ASN A 108 -20.51 -33.17 -7.01
CA ASN A 108 -21.63 -32.48 -6.36
C ASN A 108 -21.16 -31.25 -5.60
N ILE A 109 -21.25 -30.08 -6.23
CA ILE A 109 -21.37 -28.82 -5.50
C ILE A 109 -22.74 -28.27 -5.88
N HIS A 110 -23.61 -28.14 -4.89
CA HIS A 110 -24.91 -27.52 -5.03
C HIS A 110 -24.70 -26.01 -5.21
N SER A 111 -24.32 -25.63 -6.44
CA SER A 111 -24.23 -24.25 -6.88
C SER A 111 -25.58 -23.84 -7.43
N GLN A 112 -26.28 -22.94 -6.74
CA GLN A 112 -27.20 -22.05 -7.44
C GLN A 112 -26.37 -21.37 -8.54
N ALA A 113 -26.76 -21.63 -9.79
CA ALA A 113 -25.94 -21.40 -10.96
C ALA A 113 -25.67 -19.91 -11.18
N ILE A 114 -24.52 -19.41 -10.69
CA ILE A 114 -23.94 -18.17 -11.19
C ILE A 114 -22.95 -18.58 -12.29
N LYS A 115 -23.46 -18.52 -13.52
CA LYS A 115 -22.70 -18.69 -14.76
C LYS A 115 -21.45 -17.81 -14.68
N LYS A 116 -20.28 -18.40 -14.95
CA LYS A 116 -19.04 -17.69 -15.26
C LYS A 116 -19.27 -16.86 -16.53
N GLN A 117 -19.77 -15.64 -16.37
CA GLN A 117 -19.83 -14.67 -17.45
C GLN A 117 -18.46 -13.98 -17.58
N PRO A 118 -18.03 -13.61 -18.79
CA PRO A 118 -17.00 -12.59 -18.95
C PRO A 118 -17.45 -11.35 -18.16
N LEU A 119 -16.52 -10.64 -17.52
CA LEU A 119 -16.73 -9.38 -16.77
C LEU A 119 -17.68 -8.45 -17.56
N LYS A 120 -18.97 -8.65 -17.33
CA LYS A 120 -20.05 -7.87 -17.93
C LYS A 120 -20.03 -6.61 -17.09
N ALA A 121 -19.81 -5.46 -17.74
CA ALA A 121 -19.76 -4.15 -17.12
C ALA A 121 -20.73 -4.11 -15.93
N LEU A 122 -20.16 -4.04 -14.72
CA LEU A 122 -20.94 -4.00 -13.48
C LEU A 122 -22.03 -2.95 -13.67
N SER A 123 -23.28 -3.35 -13.46
CA SER A 123 -24.39 -2.40 -13.56
C SER A 123 -24.08 -1.18 -12.69
N PRO A 124 -24.51 0.03 -13.09
CA PRO A 124 -24.24 1.27 -12.35
C PRO A 124 -24.91 1.32 -10.96
N ALA A 125 -25.46 0.20 -10.48
CA ALA A 125 -26.11 0.09 -9.18
C ALA A 125 -25.13 -0.22 -8.03
N PHE A 126 -23.90 -0.64 -8.32
CA PHE A 126 -22.91 -0.95 -7.30
C PHE A 126 -22.07 0.28 -6.98
N SER A 127 -21.87 0.53 -5.68
CA SER A 127 -20.91 1.53 -5.22
C SER A 127 -19.49 1.19 -5.70
N TYR A 128 -18.64 2.20 -5.83
CA TYR A 128 -17.26 1.99 -6.27
C TYR A 128 -16.49 1.03 -5.32
N GLU A 129 -16.76 1.09 -4.02
CA GLU A 129 -16.21 0.17 -3.02
C GLU A 129 -16.59 -1.30 -3.30
N GLU A 130 -17.85 -1.58 -3.63
CA GLU A 130 -18.31 -2.94 -3.96
C GLU A 130 -17.64 -3.49 -5.23
N ARG A 131 -17.38 -2.62 -6.21
CA ARG A 131 -16.65 -3.01 -7.43
C ARG A 131 -15.21 -3.40 -7.11
N ILE A 132 -14.52 -2.65 -6.27
CA ILE A 132 -13.17 -2.99 -5.80
C ILE A 132 -13.19 -4.31 -5.04
N ALA A 133 -14.12 -4.47 -4.09
CA ALA A 133 -14.25 -5.68 -3.28
C ALA A 133 -14.47 -6.92 -4.17
N SER A 134 -15.33 -6.82 -5.19
CA SER A 134 -15.59 -7.88 -6.15
C SER A 134 -14.33 -8.28 -6.93
N ILE A 135 -13.57 -7.31 -7.44
CA ILE A 135 -12.30 -7.58 -8.15
C ILE A 135 -11.32 -8.32 -7.23
N MET A 136 -11.13 -7.83 -6.00
CA MET A 136 -10.24 -8.44 -5.03
C MET A 136 -10.67 -9.87 -4.68
N GLN A 137 -11.97 -10.09 -4.47
CA GLN A 137 -12.51 -11.42 -4.16
C GLN A 137 -12.29 -12.43 -5.29
N HIS A 138 -12.35 -11.98 -6.54
CA HIS A 138 -12.13 -12.85 -7.70
C HIS A 138 -10.65 -13.10 -8.00
N ALA A 139 -9.78 -12.12 -7.74
CA ALA A 139 -8.37 -12.19 -8.11
C ALA A 139 -7.48 -12.73 -6.99
N LEU A 140 -7.85 -12.55 -5.73
CA LEU A 140 -7.01 -12.89 -4.58
C LEU A 140 -7.55 -14.14 -3.87
N LYS A 141 -6.63 -15.03 -3.50
CA LYS A 141 -6.91 -16.18 -2.63
C LYS A 141 -5.80 -16.30 -1.60
N LEU A 142 -6.16 -16.21 -0.33
CA LEU A 142 -5.15 -16.36 0.73
C LEU A 142 -4.56 -17.77 0.68
N PRO A 143 -3.22 -17.91 0.72
CA PRO A 143 -2.57 -19.22 0.66
C PRO A 143 -2.85 -20.08 1.90
N ASN A 144 -3.05 -19.44 3.06
CA ASN A 144 -3.31 -20.13 4.32
C ASN A 144 -4.60 -19.65 4.97
N TYR A 145 -5.10 -20.44 5.93
CA TYR A 145 -6.22 -20.06 6.79
C TYR A 145 -5.87 -18.85 7.65
N GLY A 146 -6.88 -18.03 7.93
CA GLY A 146 -6.79 -16.89 8.84
C GLY A 146 -7.37 -15.59 8.26
N GLU A 147 -7.21 -14.54 9.05
CA GLU A 147 -7.75 -13.20 8.78
C GLU A 147 -6.64 -12.17 8.55
N VAL A 148 -6.83 -11.30 7.56
CA VAL A 148 -5.96 -10.15 7.29
C VAL A 148 -6.79 -8.91 6.97
N LYS A 149 -6.57 -7.83 7.73
CA LYS A 149 -7.18 -6.53 7.49
C LYS A 149 -6.18 -5.58 6.86
N VAL A 150 -6.53 -5.03 5.71
CA VAL A 150 -5.66 -4.13 4.94
C VAL A 150 -6.38 -2.85 4.56
N THR A 151 -5.61 -1.78 4.50
CA THR A 151 -6.03 -0.49 4.00
C THR A 151 -5.29 -0.23 2.69
N ILE A 152 -6.02 0.11 1.64
CA ILE A 152 -5.45 0.44 0.33
C ILE A 152 -5.82 1.86 -0.06
N THR A 153 -4.88 2.60 -0.62
CA THR A 153 -5.13 3.92 -1.20
C THR A 153 -5.04 3.81 -2.71
N LEU A 154 -6.11 4.21 -3.38
CA LEU A 154 -6.21 4.25 -4.84
C LEU A 154 -6.13 5.69 -5.32
N HIS A 155 -5.41 5.90 -6.42
CA HIS A 155 -5.50 7.10 -7.22
C HIS A 155 -6.76 7.06 -8.11
N CYS A 156 -7.29 8.22 -8.51
CA CYS A 156 -8.47 8.34 -9.36
C CYS A 156 -8.36 7.59 -10.71
N SER A 157 -7.14 7.28 -11.15
CA SER A 157 -6.88 6.44 -12.32
C SER A 157 -7.07 4.93 -12.09
N GLY A 158 -7.49 4.48 -10.91
CA GLY A 158 -7.59 3.07 -10.53
C GLY A 158 -6.24 2.40 -10.20
N LYS A 159 -5.17 3.16 -9.97
CA LYS A 159 -3.86 2.62 -9.58
C LYS A 159 -3.70 2.60 -8.06
N VAL A 160 -3.13 1.53 -7.53
CA VAL A 160 -2.76 1.44 -6.10
C VAL A 160 -1.54 2.31 -5.83
N THR A 161 -1.63 3.20 -4.85
CA THR A 161 -0.53 4.08 -4.45
C THR A 161 0.07 3.72 -3.11
N ASP A 162 -0.74 3.20 -2.19
CA ASP A 162 -0.26 2.75 -0.89
C ASP A 162 -1.07 1.55 -0.39
N ILE A 163 -0.41 0.70 0.40
CA ILE A 163 -1.01 -0.47 1.05
C ILE A 163 -0.46 -0.57 2.46
N THR A 164 -1.35 -0.52 3.43
CA THR A 164 -1.02 -0.69 4.85
C THR A 164 -1.76 -1.89 5.41
N VAL A 165 -1.04 -2.83 6.01
CA VAL A 165 -1.65 -3.98 6.70
C VAL A 165 -1.90 -3.60 8.15
N LEU A 166 -3.17 -3.52 8.54
CA LEU A 166 -3.57 -3.17 9.90
C LEU A 166 -3.39 -4.34 10.86
N CYS A 167 -3.83 -5.54 10.44
CA CYS A 167 -3.76 -6.75 11.26
C CYS A 167 -3.56 -7.97 10.34
N SER A 168 -2.80 -8.96 10.80
CA SER A 168 -2.65 -10.24 10.10
C SER A 168 -2.35 -11.35 11.09
N GLN A 169 -3.07 -12.47 10.99
CA GLN A 169 -2.77 -13.67 11.78
C GLN A 169 -1.58 -14.46 11.24
N ASN A 170 -1.28 -14.34 9.93
CA ASN A 170 -0.24 -15.11 9.27
C ASN A 170 0.61 -14.22 8.34
N ASN A 171 1.91 -14.20 8.57
CA ASN A 171 2.85 -13.39 7.80
C ASN A 171 2.93 -13.80 6.32
N GLU A 172 2.65 -15.07 5.99
CA GLU A 172 2.57 -15.52 4.59
C GLU A 172 1.37 -14.89 3.87
N ASN A 173 0.20 -14.82 4.53
CA ASN A 173 -0.98 -14.15 3.98
C ASN A 173 -0.75 -12.64 3.83
N LYS A 174 -0.08 -12.02 4.81
CA LYS A 174 0.35 -10.62 4.73
C LYS A 174 1.23 -10.37 3.50
N SER A 175 2.28 -11.16 3.33
CA SER A 175 3.24 -11.01 2.22
C SER A 175 2.57 -11.23 0.87
N TYR A 176 1.73 -12.26 0.77
CA TYR A 176 0.94 -12.54 -0.42
C TYR A 176 0.06 -11.34 -0.84
N LEU A 177 -0.66 -10.71 0.09
CA LEU A 177 -1.51 -9.56 -0.23
C LEU A 177 -0.69 -8.33 -0.64
N LEU A 178 0.44 -8.07 0.03
CA LEU A 178 1.33 -6.96 -0.31
C LEU A 178 1.94 -7.11 -1.71
N GLU A 179 2.23 -8.33 -2.14
CA GLU A 179 2.75 -8.62 -3.48
C GLU A 179 1.65 -8.64 -4.55
N SER A 180 0.46 -9.15 -4.21
CA SER A 180 -0.60 -9.40 -5.18
C SER A 180 -1.46 -8.17 -5.46
N ILE A 181 -1.84 -7.38 -4.45
CA ILE A 181 -2.74 -6.22 -4.62
C ILE A 181 -2.20 -5.19 -5.64
N PRO A 182 -0.91 -4.79 -5.63
CA PRO A 182 -0.37 -3.84 -6.60
C PRO A 182 -0.45 -4.31 -8.06
N THR A 183 -0.57 -5.63 -8.28
CA THR A 183 -0.66 -6.21 -9.63
C THR A 183 -2.08 -6.16 -10.20
N LEU A 184 -3.08 -5.83 -9.37
CA LEU A 184 -4.47 -5.71 -9.80
C LEU A 184 -4.72 -4.37 -10.50
N SER A 185 -5.60 -4.38 -11.49
CA SER A 185 -6.10 -3.17 -12.14
C SER A 185 -7.50 -2.86 -11.62
N PHE A 186 -7.68 -1.68 -11.02
CA PHE A 186 -8.98 -1.19 -10.59
C PHE A 186 -9.58 -0.26 -11.66
N PRO A 187 -10.92 -0.18 -11.76
CA PRO A 187 -11.55 0.83 -12.60
C PRO A 187 -11.18 2.24 -12.10
N PRO A 188 -11.15 3.25 -12.99
CA PRO A 188 -11.01 4.64 -12.57
C PRO A 188 -12.24 5.09 -11.78
N PHE A 189 -12.09 6.19 -11.03
CA PHE A 189 -13.18 6.83 -10.31
C PHE A 189 -14.20 7.41 -11.30
N GLU A 190 -15.47 7.51 -10.90
CA GLU A 190 -16.52 8.02 -11.79
C GLU A 190 -16.35 9.52 -12.07
N GLU A 191 -16.74 9.95 -13.28
CA GLU A 191 -16.73 11.36 -13.67
C GLU A 191 -17.65 12.17 -12.74
N GLY A 192 -17.04 13.00 -11.88
CA GLY A 192 -17.75 13.79 -10.87
C GLY A 192 -17.18 13.66 -9.46
N GLU A 193 -16.34 12.66 -9.21
CA GLU A 193 -15.62 12.55 -7.94
C GLU A 193 -14.41 13.49 -7.93
N SER A 194 -14.46 14.55 -7.11
CA SER A 194 -13.36 15.53 -6.99
C SER A 194 -12.12 14.98 -6.26
N LYS A 195 -12.13 13.71 -5.81
CA LYS A 195 -11.04 13.12 -5.04
C LYS A 195 -9.98 12.56 -5.97
N SER A 196 -8.74 13.02 -5.80
CA SER A 196 -7.57 12.44 -6.50
C SER A 196 -7.14 11.11 -5.90
N PHE A 197 -7.38 10.90 -4.61
CA PHE A 197 -7.07 9.67 -3.90
C PHE A 197 -8.19 9.30 -2.94
N GLU A 198 -8.43 8.01 -2.78
CA GLU A 198 -9.36 7.48 -1.79
C GLU A 198 -8.81 6.21 -1.14
N THR A 199 -9.08 6.06 0.15
CA THR A 199 -8.56 5.00 0.98
C THR A 199 -9.69 4.09 1.44
N PHE A 200 -9.55 2.80 1.16
CA PHE A 200 -10.53 1.76 1.50
C PHE A 200 -9.92 0.76 2.48
N THR A 201 -10.74 0.18 3.36
CA THR A 201 -10.29 -0.86 4.30
C THR A 201 -11.06 -2.14 4.05
N PHE A 202 -10.33 -3.21 3.74
CA PHE A 202 -10.89 -4.52 3.44
C PHE A 202 -10.44 -5.55 4.47
N ASN A 203 -11.32 -6.52 4.71
CA ASN A 203 -11.04 -7.66 5.55
C ASN A 203 -11.07 -8.95 4.73
N PHE A 204 -9.96 -9.68 4.71
CA PHE A 204 -9.81 -10.94 4.01
C PHE A 204 -9.85 -12.07 5.00
N PHE A 205 -10.69 -13.07 4.72
CA PHE A 205 -10.84 -14.24 5.57
C PHE A 205 -10.81 -15.51 4.73
N ASN A 206 -10.07 -16.51 5.21
CA ASN A 206 -10.02 -17.84 4.63
C ASN A 206 -10.26 -18.86 5.75
N SER A 207 -11.41 -19.53 5.69
CA SER A 207 -11.88 -20.57 6.63
C SER A 207 -11.82 -21.97 6.07
#